data_AF-A0A353TFI5-F1
#
_entry.id   AF-A0A353TFI5-F1
#
_cell.length_a   1.000
_cell.length_b   1.000
_cell.length_c   1.000
_cell.angle_alpha   90.00
_cell.angle_beta   90.00
_cell.angle_gamma   90.00
#
_symmetry.space_group_name_H-M   'P 1'
#
loop_
_entity.id
_entity.type
_entity.pdbx_description
1 polymer ?
#
loop_
_entity_poly.entity_id
_entity_poly.type
_entity_poly.pdbx_seq_one_letter_code
_entity_poly.pdbx_strand_id
1 'polypeptide(L)' 'VTNFHLPFSTLLMVTTAFGGYERIMDVYQTAIKEKYEFGAYGDAMLII' A
#
# COMPACT_ATOMS: atom_id res chain seq x y z
N VAL A 1 4.47 5.88 7.66
CA VAL A 1 5.19 4.69 7.15
C VAL A 1 4.33 3.46 7.43
N THR A 2 4.14 2.58 6.45
CA THR A 2 3.36 1.35 6.58
C THR A 2 3.79 0.33 5.51
N ASN A 3 3.63 -0.97 5.75
CA ASN A 3 3.86 -2.01 4.75
C ASN A 3 2.81 -1.95 3.62
N PHE A 4 3.09 -2.65 2.52
CA PHE A 4 2.08 -3.00 1.51
C PHE A 4 1.16 -4.11 2.04
N HIS A 5 -0.07 -3.73 2.36
CA HIS A 5 -1.10 -4.63 2.87
C HIS A 5 -1.85 -5.36 1.76
N LEU A 6 -2.37 -6.54 2.07
CA LEU A 6 -3.17 -7.33 1.13
C LEU A 6 -4.51 -6.64 0.78
N PRO A 7 -5.09 -6.96 -0.40
CA PRO A 7 -6.42 -6.50 -0.78
C PRO A 7 -7.46 -6.83 0.29
N PHE A 8 -8.45 -5.94 0.44
CA PHE A 8 -9.57 -6.08 1.40
C PHE A 8 -9.18 -6.15 2.89
N SER A 9 -7.94 -5.80 3.25
CA SER A 9 -7.53 -5.69 4.65
C SER A 9 -7.98 -4.37 5.28
N THR A 10 -8.25 -4.37 6.58
CA THR A 10 -8.56 -3.15 7.35
C THR A 10 -7.38 -2.17 7.34
N LEU A 11 -6.15 -2.68 7.31
CA LEU A 11 -4.93 -1.86 7.22
C LEU A 11 -4.83 -1.14 5.87
N LEU A 12 -5.23 -1.77 4.77
CA LEU A 12 -5.37 -1.10 3.48
C LEU A 12 -6.42 0.01 3.56
N MET A 13 -7.57 -0.25 4.19
CA MET A 13 -8.61 0.77 4.37
C MET A 13 -8.09 2.00 5.14
N VAL A 14 -7.39 1.79 6.26
CA VAL A 14 -6.77 2.88 7.04
C VAL A 14 -5.75 3.64 6.22
N THR A 15 -4.93 2.92 5.45
CA THR A 15 -3.92 3.52 4.57
C THR A 15 -4.56 4.39 3.48
N THR A 16 -5.65 3.92 2.86
CA THR A 16 -6.43 4.70 1.87
C THR A 16 -7.17 5.88 2.48
N ALA A 17 -7.63 5.77 3.73
CA ALA A 17 -8.24 6.89 4.44
C ALA A 17 -7.23 8.00 4.76
N PHE A 18 -5.96 7.62 4.99
CA PHE A 18 -4.88 8.57 5.24
C PHE A 18 -4.32 9.20 3.94
N GLY A 19 -4.05 8.38 2.91
CA GLY A 19 -3.36 8.80 1.69
C GLY A 19 -4.27 9.08 0.48
N GLY A 20 -5.58 8.92 0.61
CA GLY A 20 -6.54 8.99 -0.49
C GLY A 20 -6.63 7.67 -1.28
N TYR A 21 -7.84 7.24 -1.63
CA TYR A 21 -8.07 5.95 -2.27
C TYR A 21 -7.38 5.83 -3.64
N GLU A 22 -7.65 6.76 -4.56
CA GLU A 22 -7.10 6.72 -5.92
C GLU A 22 -5.56 6.72 -5.90
N ARG A 23 -4.97 7.63 -5.12
CA ARG A 23 -3.52 7.77 -5.02
C ARG A 23 -2.85 6.53 -4.45
N ILE A 24 -3.42 5.92 -3.42
CA ILE A 24 -2.89 4.67 -2.85
C ILE A 24 -3.04 3.52 -3.85
N MET A 25 -4.16 3.42 -4.58
CA MET A 25 -4.32 2.38 -5.59
C MET A 25 -3.34 2.51 -6.76
N ASP A 26 -3.04 3.73 -7.20
CA ASP A 26 -2.01 3.98 -8.23
C ASP A 26 -0.61 3.57 -7.74
N VAL A 27 -0.29 3.84 -6.48
CA VAL A 27 0.96 3.38 -5.84
C VAL A 27 1.02 1.86 -5.79
N TYR A 28 -0.10 1.19 -5.47
CA TYR A 28 -0.18 -0.28 -5.49
C TYR A 28 0.04 -0.86 -6.89
N GLN A 29 -0.54 -0.26 -7.93
CA GLN A 29 -0.30 -0.68 -9.32
C GLN A 29 1.19 -0.54 -9.69
N THR A 30 1.81 0.56 -9.27
CA THR A 30 3.25 0.79 -9.47
C THR A 30 4.08 -0.26 -8.71
N ALA A 31 3.75 -0.53 -7.45
CA ALA A 31 4.45 -1.52 -6.62
C ALA A 31 4.36 -2.94 -7.22
N ILE A 32 3.21 -3.32 -7.78
CA ILE A 32 3.03 -4.61 -8.48
C ILE A 32 3.90 -4.67 -9.74
N LYS A 33 3.89 -3.61 -10.56
CA LYS A 33 4.70 -3.54 -11.80
C LYS A 33 6.20 -3.64 -11.50
N GLU A 34 6.65 -2.98 -10.45
CA GLU A 34 8.05 -2.96 -10.02
C GLU A 34 8.42 -4.15 -9.11
N LYS A 35 7.48 -5.09 -8.88
CA LYS A 35 7.68 -6.35 -8.13
C LYS A 35 8.11 -6.15 -6.66
N TYR A 36 7.52 -5.17 -5.99
CA TYR A 36 7.69 -4.99 -4.55
C TYR A 36 7.16 -6.21 -3.78
N GLU A 37 7.75 -6.48 -2.62
CA GLU A 37 7.31 -7.54 -1.71
C GLU A 37 6.19 -7.04 -0.80
N PHE A 38 5.11 -7.81 -0.68
CA PHE A 38 3.92 -7.43 0.10
C PHE A 38 3.87 -8.19 1.44
N GLY A 39 3.15 -7.63 2.41
CA GLY A 39 2.91 -8.24 3.72
C GLY A 39 3.85 -7.73 4.82
N ALA A 40 3.83 -8.42 5.97
CA ALA A 40 4.49 -7.96 7.19
C ALA A 40 6.02 -7.88 7.10
N TYR A 41 6.63 -8.68 6.21
CA TYR A 41 8.09 -8.74 6.00
C TYR A 41 8.52 -8.20 4.64
N GLY A 42 7.60 -7.65 3.86
CA GLY A 42 7.90 -7.06 2.57
C GLY A 42 8.33 -5.60 2.67
N ASP A 43 8.24 -4.91 1.55
CA ASP A 43 8.58 -3.50 1.42
C ASP A 43 7.59 -2.59 2.17
N ALA A 44 8.04 -1.36 2.41
CA ALA A 44 7.27 -0.33 3.08
C ALA A 44 7.03 0.88 2.18
N MET A 45 5.90 1.54 2.43
CA MET A 45 5.48 2.80 1.85
C MET A 45 5.60 3.91 2.90
N LEU A 46 6.22 5.03 2.49
CA LEU A 46 6.21 6.30 3.22
C LEU A 46 5.19 7.24 2.57
N ILE A 47 4.24 7.74 3.36
CA ILE A 47 3.21 8.70 2.92
C ILE A 47 3.54 10.04 3.58
N ILE A 48 3.78 11.08 2.78
CA ILE A 48 4.12 12.46 3.17
C ILE A 48 3.40 13.47 2.28
#